data_AF-A0AAQ3MCK0-F1
#
_entry.id   AF-A0AAQ3MCK0-F1
#
_cell.length_a   1.000
_cell.length_b   1.000
_cell.length_c   1.000
_cell.angle_alpha   90.00
_cell.angle_beta   90.00
_cell.angle_gamma   90.00
#
_symmetry.space_group_name_H-M   'P 1'
#
loop_
_entity.id
_entity.type
_entity.pdbx_description
1 polymer ?
#
loop_
_entity_poly.entity_id
_entity_poly.type
_entity_poly.pdbx_seq_one_letter_code
_entity_poly.pdbx_strand_id
1 'polypeptide(L)'
;MPRTSFPTSFRWTHRRRREISGWNFPDGSPQLKEIRFGLSTRINRRVTATVNRDFLPWTSPDNNQDRQTFKMAPPTYLYKLMDTAPPSPMPETLSLSDLDKHDGFIHLSNAEMAPKTSSMFLGHCNKLWILKLQRSALDGRIEYSTDPKAGVVDGCAHLHESKTGLGSGNVESVIEMEKTSEQDWTEVAEWSKL
;
A
#
# COMPACT_ATOMS: atom_id res chain seq x y z
N MET A 1 -6.67 -15.34 -59.00
CA MET A 1 -7.09 -15.82 -57.66
C MET A 1 -5.85 -15.90 -56.76
N PRO A 2 -5.72 -15.08 -55.72
CA PRO A 2 -4.64 -15.24 -54.75
C PRO A 2 -5.08 -16.16 -53.60
N ARG A 3 -4.27 -17.19 -53.32
CA ARG A 3 -4.42 -18.08 -52.18
C ARG A 3 -3.81 -17.43 -50.94
N THR A 4 -4.62 -17.31 -49.91
CA THR A 4 -4.25 -16.94 -48.54
C THR A 4 -3.51 -18.09 -47.87
N SER A 5 -2.40 -17.79 -47.19
CA SER A 5 -1.67 -18.73 -46.34
C SER A 5 -1.56 -18.15 -44.93
N PHE A 6 -2.32 -18.75 -44.01
CA PHE A 6 -2.20 -18.56 -42.56
C PHE A 6 -1.07 -19.45 -42.01
N PRO A 7 -0.28 -19.01 -41.03
CA PRO A 7 0.50 -19.92 -40.21
C PRO A 7 -0.30 -20.36 -38.97
N THR A 8 -0.39 -21.68 -38.82
CA THR A 8 -1.02 -22.41 -37.73
C THR A 8 -0.04 -22.64 -36.57
N SER A 9 -0.55 -22.42 -35.36
CA SER A 9 -0.24 -23.10 -34.10
C SER A 9 1.21 -23.13 -33.58
N PHE A 10 1.46 -22.33 -32.54
CA PHE A 10 2.42 -22.67 -31.50
C PHE A 10 1.70 -23.37 -30.34
N ARG A 11 2.13 -24.59 -30.05
CA ARG A 11 1.63 -25.46 -28.99
C ARG A 11 2.60 -25.35 -27.80
N TRP A 12 2.20 -24.69 -26.72
CA TRP A 12 2.92 -24.76 -25.45
C TRP A 12 2.23 -25.74 -24.50
N THR A 13 3.03 -26.67 -24.00
CA THR A 13 2.66 -27.79 -23.16
C THR A 13 2.24 -27.33 -21.76
N HIS A 14 1.18 -27.94 -21.25
CA HIS A 14 0.76 -27.91 -19.84
C HIS A 14 1.91 -28.34 -18.90
N ARG A 15 2.25 -27.50 -17.92
CA ARG A 15 2.91 -27.96 -16.68
C ARG A 15 2.46 -27.14 -15.46
N ARG A 16 1.55 -27.77 -14.70
CA ARG A 16 1.33 -27.74 -13.24
C ARG A 16 1.57 -26.42 -12.48
N ARG A 17 0.46 -25.86 -12.00
CA ARG A 17 0.13 -25.53 -10.59
C ARG A 17 1.33 -25.24 -9.67
N ARG A 18 1.55 -23.94 -9.40
CA ARG A 18 2.13 -23.40 -8.15
C ARG A 18 1.30 -22.17 -7.82
N GLU A 19 0.45 -22.28 -6.80
CA GLU A 19 0.68 -21.68 -5.48
C GLU A 19 0.85 -20.18 -5.58
N ILE A 20 -0.24 -19.51 -5.23
CA ILE A 20 -0.40 -18.06 -5.11
C ILE A 20 0.30 -17.67 -3.81
N SER A 21 1.51 -17.13 -3.89
CA SER A 21 2.10 -16.34 -2.81
C SER A 21 3.36 -15.63 -3.29
N GLY A 22 3.54 -14.39 -2.83
CA GLY A 22 4.85 -13.74 -2.78
C GLY A 22 5.03 -12.62 -3.78
N TRP A 23 4.73 -11.40 -3.33
CA TRP A 23 5.45 -10.22 -3.79
C TRP A 23 6.95 -10.49 -3.63
N ASN A 24 7.69 -10.56 -4.73
CA ASN A 24 9.14 -10.70 -4.70
C ASN A 24 9.76 -9.32 -4.51
N PHE A 25 10.22 -9.04 -3.29
CA PHE A 25 11.05 -7.89 -2.96
C PHE A 25 12.46 -8.07 -3.56
N PRO A 26 13.01 -7.09 -4.31
CA PRO A 26 14.35 -7.20 -4.87
C PRO A 26 15.39 -6.48 -4.01
N ASP A 27 15.61 -6.89 -2.76
CA ASP A 27 16.86 -6.56 -2.02
C ASP A 27 17.08 -7.41 -0.75
N GLY A 28 17.75 -8.55 -0.91
CA GLY A 28 18.26 -9.33 0.21
C GLY A 28 19.48 -8.70 0.89
N SER A 29 19.28 -7.73 1.79
CA SER A 29 20.36 -7.21 2.66
C SER A 29 19.95 -7.17 4.14
N PRO A 30 20.58 -7.96 5.03
CA PRO A 30 20.58 -7.70 6.46
C PRO A 30 21.75 -6.77 6.80
N GLN A 31 21.62 -5.96 7.87
CA GLN A 31 22.63 -5.64 8.89
C GLN A 31 22.26 -4.34 9.60
N LEU A 32 21.90 -4.40 10.89
CA LEU A 32 22.32 -3.37 11.85
C LEU A 32 22.70 -4.03 13.18
N LYS A 33 23.92 -3.71 13.59
CA LYS A 33 24.68 -4.26 14.70
C LYS A 33 24.31 -3.58 16.01
N GLU A 34 24.52 -4.35 17.09
CA GLU A 34 24.45 -3.98 18.49
C GLU A 34 25.02 -2.58 18.82
N ILE A 35 24.34 -1.86 19.72
CA ILE A 35 24.96 -0.80 20.53
C ILE A 35 24.82 -1.21 22.00
N ARG A 36 25.96 -1.54 22.61
CA ARG A 36 26.12 -1.71 24.05
C ARG A 36 26.40 -0.34 24.67
N PHE A 37 25.69 0.00 25.75
CA PHE A 37 26.17 0.96 26.73
C PHE A 37 26.13 0.30 28.11
N GLY A 38 27.32 0.01 28.63
CA GLY A 38 27.52 -0.25 30.05
C GLY A 38 27.97 1.03 30.73
N LEU A 39 27.42 1.31 31.90
CA LEU A 39 28.13 2.01 32.98
C LEU A 39 27.46 1.67 34.32
N SER A 40 28.29 1.11 35.19
CA SER A 40 28.00 0.70 36.55
C SER A 40 28.34 1.86 37.49
N THR A 41 27.47 2.14 38.47
CA THR A 41 27.91 2.54 39.82
C THR A 41 26.82 2.27 40.86
N ARG A 42 27.22 1.54 41.92
CA ARG A 42 26.46 1.31 43.15
C ARG A 42 26.35 2.61 43.96
N ILE A 43 25.30 2.75 44.78
CA ILE A 43 25.37 3.26 46.16
C ILE A 43 24.16 2.71 46.95
N ASN A 44 24.46 2.11 48.10
CA ASN A 44 23.52 1.72 49.16
C ASN A 44 23.07 2.95 49.95
N ARG A 45 21.77 3.12 50.20
CA ARG A 45 21.28 3.71 51.46
C ARG A 45 19.97 3.03 51.90
N ARG A 46 20.02 2.46 53.10
CA ARG A 46 18.85 2.09 53.92
C ARG A 46 18.10 3.37 54.29
N VAL A 47 16.79 3.38 54.06
CA VAL A 47 15.84 4.17 54.84
C VAL A 47 14.74 3.22 55.27
N THR A 48 14.60 3.07 56.58
CA THR A 48 13.49 2.39 57.24
C THR A 48 12.24 3.25 57.11
N ALA A 49 11.20 2.72 56.47
CA ALA A 49 9.86 3.29 56.52
C ALA A 49 8.86 2.16 56.81
N THR A 50 8.38 2.15 58.05
CA THR A 50 7.23 1.38 58.50
C THR A 50 5.98 1.97 57.85
N VAL A 51 5.29 1.24 56.96
CA VAL A 51 3.89 1.54 56.61
C VAL A 51 3.13 0.24 56.33
N ASN A 52 1.89 0.26 56.82
CA ASN A 52 0.93 -0.82 57.05
C ASN A 52 0.71 -1.81 55.89
N ARG A 53 0.57 -3.08 56.27
CA ARG A 53 0.00 -4.16 55.44
C ARG A 53 -1.52 -4.05 55.46
N ASP A 54 -2.08 -3.39 54.46
CA ASP A 54 -3.45 -3.67 54.04
C ASP A 54 -3.39 -4.61 52.82
N PHE A 55 -3.69 -5.87 53.11
CA PHE A 55 -3.81 -6.96 52.15
C PHE A 55 -5.04 -6.70 51.27
N LEU A 56 -4.83 -6.33 50.01
CA LEU A 56 -5.81 -6.54 48.95
C LEU A 56 -5.25 -7.60 47.99
N PRO A 57 -6.00 -8.67 47.69
CA PRO A 57 -5.52 -9.70 46.77
C PRO A 57 -5.36 -9.11 45.37
N TRP A 58 -4.13 -9.09 44.88
CA TRP A 58 -3.82 -8.86 43.47
C TRP A 58 -4.38 -10.03 42.66
N THR A 59 -5.60 -9.90 42.17
CA THR A 59 -6.06 -10.69 41.02
C THR A 59 -5.39 -10.11 39.79
N SER A 60 -4.48 -10.89 39.18
CA SER A 60 -4.01 -10.61 37.82
C SER A 60 -5.23 -10.40 36.93
N PRO A 61 -5.37 -9.26 36.24
CA PRO A 61 -6.19 -9.27 35.05
C PRO A 61 -5.43 -10.11 34.03
N ASP A 62 -6.01 -11.25 33.65
CA ASP A 62 -5.74 -11.86 32.36
C ASP A 62 -5.97 -10.77 31.30
N ASN A 63 -4.90 -10.06 30.93
CA ASN A 63 -4.91 -9.08 29.84
C ASN A 63 -4.98 -9.84 28.51
N ASN A 64 -6.10 -10.50 28.28
CA ASN A 64 -6.49 -11.05 26.99
C ASN A 64 -7.61 -10.19 26.39
N GLN A 65 -7.58 -8.88 26.66
CA GLN A 65 -8.56 -7.91 26.17
C GLN A 65 -7.94 -6.83 25.24
N ASP A 66 -6.65 -6.93 24.90
CA ASP A 66 -5.92 -5.88 24.14
C ASP A 66 -5.54 -6.29 22.70
N ARG A 67 -6.37 -7.11 22.06
CA ARG A 67 -6.35 -7.23 20.58
C ARG A 67 -7.73 -6.97 20.00
N GLN A 68 -8.40 -5.93 20.47
CA GLN A 68 -9.29 -5.19 19.58
C GLN A 68 -8.39 -4.47 18.58
N THR A 69 -8.13 -5.12 17.45
CA THR A 69 -7.66 -4.45 16.25
C THR A 69 -8.61 -3.29 16.01
N PHE A 70 -8.17 -2.06 16.27
CA PHE A 70 -8.88 -0.86 15.86
C PHE A 70 -8.98 -0.91 14.34
N LYS A 71 -10.08 -1.50 13.83
CA LYS A 71 -10.41 -1.45 12.42
C LYS A 71 -10.76 0.00 12.15
N MET A 72 -9.76 0.78 11.73
CA MET A 72 -9.99 2.18 11.36
C MET A 72 -11.08 2.22 10.30
N ALA A 73 -11.88 3.27 10.34
CA ALA A 73 -12.93 3.44 9.34
C ALA A 73 -12.29 3.42 7.94
N PRO A 74 -12.98 2.82 6.95
CA PRO A 74 -12.52 2.81 5.58
C PRO A 74 -12.15 4.22 5.09
N PRO A 75 -11.01 4.43 4.38
CA PRO A 75 -10.65 5.76 3.87
C PRO A 75 -11.73 6.29 2.92
N THR A 76 -12.01 7.60 3.01
CA THR A 76 -12.98 8.30 2.15
C THR A 76 -12.51 8.38 0.70
N TYR A 77 -11.20 8.53 0.50
CA TYR A 77 -10.58 8.69 -0.81
C TYR A 77 -9.58 7.58 -1.08
N LEU A 78 -9.48 7.20 -2.35
CA LEU A 78 -8.44 6.33 -2.89
C LEU A 78 -7.77 7.06 -4.04
N TYR A 79 -6.52 6.69 -4.33
CA TYR A 79 -5.71 7.40 -5.30
C TYR A 79 -5.22 6.44 -6.39
N LYS A 80 -5.37 6.85 -7.64
CA LYS A 80 -4.73 6.18 -8.78
C LYS A 80 -3.51 7.00 -9.20
N LEU A 81 -2.35 6.35 -9.28
CA LEU A 81 -1.08 6.96 -9.65
C LEU A 81 -0.80 6.68 -11.13
N MET A 82 -0.41 7.70 -11.90
CA MET A 82 -0.17 7.64 -13.34
C MET A 82 1.05 8.45 -13.75
N ASP A 83 1.86 7.93 -14.67
CA ASP A 83 2.99 8.62 -15.30
C ASP A 83 2.60 9.55 -16.46
N THR A 84 1.33 9.51 -16.86
CA THR A 84 0.81 10.23 -18.02
C THR A 84 -0.43 11.01 -17.61
N ALA A 85 -0.54 12.25 -18.11
CA ALA A 85 -1.70 13.09 -17.87
C ALA A 85 -3.00 12.39 -18.33
N PRO A 86 -4.06 12.39 -17.51
CA PRO A 86 -5.35 11.88 -17.96
C PRO A 86 -5.92 12.79 -19.08
N PRO A 87 -6.73 12.24 -20.01
CA PRO A 87 -7.39 13.04 -21.02
C PRO A 87 -8.25 14.15 -20.42
N SER A 88 -8.25 15.32 -21.06
CA SER A 88 -9.10 16.46 -20.69
C SER A 88 -10.00 16.82 -21.89
N PRO A 89 -11.34 16.85 -21.71
CA PRO A 89 -12.08 16.61 -20.47
C PRO A 89 -12.02 15.13 -20.02
N MET A 90 -12.25 14.89 -18.72
CA MET A 90 -12.24 13.55 -18.14
C MET A 90 -13.30 12.66 -18.83
N PRO A 91 -12.93 11.51 -19.42
CA PRO A 91 -13.88 10.63 -20.07
C PRO A 91 -14.76 9.90 -19.06
N GLU A 92 -15.87 9.32 -19.52
CA GLU A 92 -16.75 8.48 -18.68
C GLU A 92 -16.00 7.26 -18.12
N THR A 93 -15.15 6.64 -18.93
CA THR A 93 -14.29 5.52 -18.54
C THR A 93 -12.89 5.70 -19.12
N LEU A 94 -11.89 5.67 -18.24
CA LEU A 94 -10.47 5.64 -18.55
C LEU A 94 -10.05 4.24 -18.96
N SER A 95 -9.13 4.17 -19.92
CA SER A 95 -8.46 2.92 -20.25
C SER A 95 -7.63 2.43 -19.07
N LEU A 96 -7.74 1.14 -18.77
CA LEU A 96 -6.90 0.47 -17.77
C LEU A 96 -5.42 0.57 -18.15
N SER A 97 -4.55 0.68 -17.14
CA SER A 97 -3.11 0.53 -17.37
C SER A 97 -2.79 -0.91 -17.77
N ASP A 98 -1.65 -1.13 -18.42
CA ASP A 98 -1.26 -2.48 -18.83
C ASP A 98 -1.00 -3.40 -17.63
N LEU A 99 -0.54 -2.83 -16.51
CA LEU A 99 -0.41 -3.54 -15.23
C LEU A 99 -1.79 -3.98 -14.70
N ASP A 100 -2.77 -3.08 -14.70
CA ASP A 100 -4.12 -3.41 -14.22
C ASP A 100 -4.81 -4.48 -15.10
N LYS A 101 -4.58 -4.43 -16.42
CA LYS A 101 -5.08 -5.47 -17.35
C LYS A 101 -4.42 -6.82 -17.10
N HIS A 102 -3.12 -6.82 -16.82
CA HIS A 102 -2.36 -8.04 -16.57
C HIS A 102 -2.81 -8.72 -15.26
N ASP A 103 -2.96 -7.94 -14.19
CA ASP A 103 -3.29 -8.48 -12.87
C ASP A 103 -4.80 -8.71 -12.67
N GLY A 104 -5.64 -8.09 -13.51
CA GLY A 104 -7.09 -8.29 -13.53
C GLY A 104 -7.84 -7.46 -12.48
N PHE A 105 -7.20 -6.43 -11.93
CA PHE A 105 -7.80 -5.46 -11.00
C PHE A 105 -7.12 -4.09 -11.13
N ILE A 106 -7.80 -3.04 -10.68
CA ILE A 106 -7.26 -1.68 -10.70
C ILE A 106 -6.47 -1.45 -9.41
N HIS A 107 -5.17 -1.17 -9.53
CA HIS A 107 -4.33 -0.78 -8.42
C HIS A 107 -4.65 0.64 -7.97
N LEU A 108 -4.96 0.78 -6.69
CA LEU A 108 -5.22 2.03 -5.99
C LEU A 108 -4.33 2.11 -4.73
N SER A 109 -4.13 3.30 -4.22
CA SER A 109 -3.37 3.55 -2.99
C SER A 109 -4.18 4.37 -2.01
N ASN A 110 -3.91 4.18 -0.72
CA ASN A 110 -4.28 5.16 0.31
C ASN A 110 -3.26 6.31 0.29
N ALA A 111 -3.62 7.46 0.86
CA ALA A 111 -2.73 8.63 0.93
C ALA A 111 -1.37 8.27 1.57
N GLU A 112 -1.38 7.47 2.63
CA GLU A 112 -0.16 7.03 3.34
C GLU A 112 0.75 6.12 2.50
N MET A 113 0.17 5.32 1.60
CA MET A 113 0.89 4.36 0.77
C MET A 113 1.30 4.92 -0.59
N ALA A 114 0.68 6.02 -1.02
CA ALA A 114 0.90 6.65 -2.32
C ALA A 114 2.37 7.08 -2.55
N PRO A 115 3.10 7.68 -1.58
CA PRO A 115 4.51 8.04 -1.76
C PRO A 115 5.40 6.82 -2.02
N LYS A 116 5.25 5.78 -1.20
CA LYS A 116 6.03 4.54 -1.32
C LYS A 116 5.73 3.81 -2.64
N THR A 117 4.45 3.75 -3.01
CA THR A 117 4.02 3.14 -4.27
C THR A 117 4.59 3.91 -5.46
N SER A 118 4.59 5.24 -5.41
CA SER A 118 5.16 6.08 -6.48
C SER A 118 6.66 5.88 -6.64
N SER A 119 7.42 5.78 -5.55
CA SER A 119 8.85 5.49 -5.60
C SER A 119 9.14 4.15 -6.28
N MET A 120 8.38 3.10 -5.93
CA MET A 120 8.59 1.75 -6.46
C MET A 120 8.23 1.60 -7.94
N PHE A 121 7.11 2.15 -8.39
CA PHE A 121 6.59 1.91 -9.73
C PHE A 121 6.85 3.06 -10.70
N LEU A 122 6.99 4.29 -10.20
CA LEU A 122 7.03 5.52 -10.98
C LEU A 122 8.28 6.35 -10.69
N GLY A 123 9.28 5.77 -10.02
CA GLY A 123 10.56 6.43 -9.69
C GLY A 123 11.35 6.90 -10.91
N HIS A 124 11.09 6.31 -12.08
CA HIS A 124 11.70 6.70 -13.35
C HIS A 124 11.13 8.01 -13.95
N CYS A 125 9.97 8.47 -13.48
CA CYS A 125 9.31 9.68 -13.96
C CYS A 125 9.57 10.85 -13.01
N ASN A 126 9.73 12.06 -13.57
CA ASN A 126 9.82 13.30 -12.79
C ASN A 126 8.45 13.98 -12.63
N LYS A 127 7.45 13.56 -13.40
CA LYS A 127 6.07 14.04 -13.31
C LYS A 127 5.13 12.89 -13.02
N LEU A 128 4.12 13.17 -12.21
CA LEU A 128 3.12 12.23 -11.75
C LEU A 128 1.75 12.89 -11.77
N TRP A 129 0.74 12.16 -12.21
CA TRP A 129 -0.66 12.54 -12.12
C TRP A 129 -1.37 11.59 -11.16
N ILE A 130 -2.06 12.17 -10.19
CA ILE A 130 -2.78 11.45 -9.15
C ILE A 130 -4.26 11.72 -9.33
N LEU A 131 -5.04 10.69 -9.60
CA LEU A 131 -6.50 10.79 -9.60
C LEU A 131 -7.00 10.59 -8.17
N LYS A 132 -7.67 11.60 -7.63
CA LYS A 132 -8.38 11.50 -6.36
C LYS A 132 -9.77 10.91 -6.62
N LEU A 133 -10.03 9.74 -6.08
CA LEU A 133 -11.26 8.99 -6.29
C LEU A 133 -12.11 8.99 -5.03
N GLN A 134 -13.39 9.28 -5.16
CA GLN A 134 -14.32 9.15 -4.06
C GLN A 134 -14.67 7.67 -3.87
N ARG A 135 -14.29 7.09 -2.73
CA ARG A 135 -14.47 5.64 -2.49
C ARG A 135 -15.91 5.19 -2.65
N SER A 136 -16.86 5.99 -2.16
CA SER A 136 -18.29 5.68 -2.23
C SER A 136 -18.86 5.68 -3.65
N ALA A 137 -18.15 6.28 -4.61
CA ALA A 137 -18.55 6.32 -6.02
C ALA A 137 -17.96 5.16 -6.85
N LEU A 138 -17.05 4.37 -6.27
CA LEU A 138 -16.47 3.21 -6.94
C LEU A 138 -17.46 2.04 -6.91
N ASP A 139 -17.70 1.47 -8.08
CA ASP A 139 -18.43 0.23 -8.23
C ASP A 139 -17.48 -0.96 -8.19
N GLY A 140 -17.85 -2.00 -7.45
CA GLY A 140 -17.05 -3.22 -7.33
C GLY A 140 -16.52 -3.46 -5.92
N ARG A 141 -15.63 -4.45 -5.83
CA ARG A 141 -15.11 -4.94 -4.55
C ARG A 141 -13.74 -4.34 -4.29
N ILE A 142 -13.61 -3.64 -3.16
CA ILE A 142 -12.33 -3.07 -2.72
C ILE A 142 -11.71 -4.02 -1.71
N GLU A 143 -10.52 -4.53 -2.05
CA GLU A 143 -9.68 -5.33 -1.16
C GLU A 143 -8.39 -4.58 -0.85
N TYR A 144 -7.81 -4.81 0.32
CA TYR A 144 -6.53 -4.21 0.70
C TYR A 144 -5.46 -5.29 0.70
N SER A 145 -4.29 -4.97 0.17
CA SER A 145 -3.15 -5.87 0.26
C SER A 145 -2.73 -6.01 1.72
N THR A 146 -2.48 -7.25 2.14
CA THR A 146 -1.98 -7.55 3.49
C THR A 146 -0.67 -8.30 3.34
N ASP A 147 0.34 -7.88 4.09
CA ASP A 147 1.59 -8.62 4.24
C ASP A 147 1.94 -8.74 5.72
N PRO A 148 1.56 -9.86 6.36
CA PRO A 148 1.88 -10.11 7.76
C PRO A 148 3.39 -10.15 8.04
N LYS A 149 4.24 -10.47 7.06
CA LYS A 149 5.70 -10.53 7.24
C LYS A 149 6.31 -9.14 7.21
N ALA A 150 5.75 -8.23 6.41
CA ALA A 150 6.15 -6.82 6.37
C ALA A 150 5.40 -5.95 7.40
N GLY A 151 4.50 -6.53 8.20
CA GLY A 151 3.67 -5.80 9.16
C GLY A 151 2.61 -4.91 8.52
N VAL A 152 2.27 -5.13 7.25
CA VAL A 152 1.28 -4.33 6.51
C VAL A 152 -0.10 -4.95 6.69
N VAL A 153 -0.97 -4.25 7.42
CA VAL A 153 -2.34 -4.71 7.72
C VAL A 153 -3.38 -4.11 6.76
N ASP A 154 -3.12 -2.91 6.21
CA ASP A 154 -3.98 -2.24 5.21
C ASP A 154 -3.10 -1.55 4.15
N GLY A 155 -2.55 -2.34 3.23
CA GLY A 155 -1.65 -1.87 2.16
C GLY A 155 -2.38 -1.16 1.03
N CYS A 156 -1.95 -1.43 -0.21
CA CYS A 156 -2.58 -0.86 -1.41
C CYS A 156 -4.00 -1.39 -1.60
N ALA A 157 -4.91 -0.54 -2.05
CA ALA A 157 -6.27 -0.91 -2.35
C ALA A 157 -6.36 -1.49 -3.78
N HIS A 158 -7.13 -2.54 -3.96
CA HIS A 158 -7.37 -3.17 -5.25
C HIS A 158 -8.87 -3.13 -5.53
N LEU A 159 -9.24 -2.54 -6.67
CA LEU A 159 -10.62 -2.51 -7.13
C LEU A 159 -10.85 -3.64 -8.13
N HIS A 160 -11.67 -4.60 -7.72
CA HIS A 160 -12.05 -5.76 -8.50
C HIS A 160 -13.47 -5.59 -9.07
N GLU A 161 -13.70 -6.20 -10.24
CA GLU A 161 -15.04 -6.39 -10.81
C GLU A 161 -15.82 -5.07 -11.04
N SER A 162 -15.12 -3.94 -11.18
CA SER A 162 -15.73 -2.67 -11.58
C SER A 162 -16.28 -2.78 -13.00
N LYS A 163 -17.52 -2.34 -13.20
CA LYS A 163 -18.22 -2.34 -14.49
C LYS A 163 -18.01 -1.04 -15.24
N THR A 164 -17.93 0.08 -14.52
CA THR A 164 -17.76 1.40 -15.13
C THR A 164 -16.30 1.84 -15.22
N GLY A 165 -15.40 1.21 -14.47
CA GLY A 165 -13.98 1.56 -14.41
C GLY A 165 -13.76 2.88 -13.68
N LEU A 166 -12.62 3.53 -13.94
CA LEU A 166 -12.34 4.88 -13.42
C LEU A 166 -12.75 5.92 -14.45
N GLY A 167 -13.27 7.07 -14.03
CA GLY A 167 -13.62 8.15 -14.97
C GLY A 167 -14.40 9.28 -14.31
N SER A 168 -15.06 10.10 -15.12
CA SER A 168 -15.75 11.33 -14.66
C SER A 168 -16.81 11.09 -13.58
N GLY A 169 -17.35 9.86 -13.47
CA GLY A 169 -18.32 9.50 -12.44
C GLY A 169 -17.74 9.24 -11.05
N ASN A 170 -16.43 8.98 -10.92
CA ASN A 170 -15.79 8.64 -9.64
C ASN A 170 -14.48 9.38 -9.36
N VAL A 171 -13.88 10.01 -10.37
CA VAL A 171 -12.73 10.92 -10.22
C VAL A 171 -13.23 12.29 -9.77
N GLU A 172 -12.85 12.69 -8.57
CA GLU A 172 -13.16 14.00 -8.00
C GLU A 172 -12.22 15.08 -8.57
N SER A 173 -10.92 14.78 -8.62
CA SER A 173 -9.91 15.73 -9.11
C SER A 173 -8.65 15.02 -9.58
N VAL A 174 -7.82 15.77 -10.30
CA VAL A 174 -6.50 15.35 -10.77
C VAL A 174 -5.46 16.27 -10.14
N ILE A 175 -4.47 15.69 -9.49
CA ILE A 175 -3.35 16.40 -8.86
C ILE A 175 -2.10 16.11 -9.68
N GLU A 176 -1.50 17.14 -10.26
CA GLU A 176 -0.17 17.03 -10.87
C GLU A 176 0.89 17.26 -9.78
N MET A 177 1.89 16.38 -9.74
CA MET A 177 3.07 16.50 -8.90
C MET A 177 4.33 16.39 -9.76
N GLU A 178 5.37 17.11 -9.36
CA GLU A 178 6.66 17.11 -10.03
C GLU A 178 7.76 16.99 -8.98
N LYS A 179 8.80 16.22 -9.30
CA LYS A 179 10.00 16.08 -8.48
C LYS A 179 11.24 16.41 -9.29
N THR A 180 12.33 16.76 -8.61
CA THR A 180 13.63 16.88 -9.28
C THR A 180 14.19 15.49 -9.63
N SER A 181 15.14 15.44 -10.56
CA SER A 181 15.76 14.18 -10.97
C SER A 181 16.56 13.49 -9.86
N GLU A 182 16.97 14.23 -8.84
CA GLU A 182 17.77 13.75 -7.71
C GLU A 182 16.91 13.33 -6.50
N GLN A 183 15.62 13.69 -6.52
CA GLN A 183 14.69 13.45 -5.43
C GLN A 183 13.94 12.13 -5.61
N ASP A 184 13.68 11.44 -4.50
CA ASP A 184 12.75 10.30 -4.48
C ASP A 184 11.32 10.75 -4.24
N TRP A 185 10.33 10.01 -4.76
CA TRP A 185 8.93 10.35 -4.55
C TRP A 185 8.55 10.42 -3.06
N THR A 186 9.17 9.65 -2.17
CA THR A 186 8.86 9.71 -0.72
C THR A 186 9.22 11.05 -0.06
N GLU A 187 10.06 11.87 -0.69
CA GLU A 187 10.55 13.15 -0.14
C GLU A 187 9.76 14.36 -0.63
N VAL A 188 8.78 14.15 -1.51
CA VAL A 188 8.00 15.22 -2.16
C VAL A 188 7.01 15.84 -1.16
N ALA A 189 7.08 17.14 -0.94
CA ALA A 189 6.25 17.81 0.08
C ALA A 189 4.76 17.88 -0.30
N GLU A 190 4.43 17.81 -1.60
CA GLU A 190 3.06 17.85 -2.09
C GLU A 190 2.18 16.69 -1.63
N TRP A 191 2.74 15.58 -1.10
CA TRP A 191 1.94 14.49 -0.53
C TRP A 191 1.03 14.92 0.62
N SER A 192 1.35 16.02 1.30
CA SER A 192 0.51 16.64 2.32
C SER A 192 -0.85 17.16 1.80
N LYS A 193 -1.03 17.23 0.47
CA LYS A 193 -2.26 17.68 -0.19
C LYS A 193 -3.29 16.57 -0.38
N LEU A 194 -2.93 15.30 -0.13
CA LEU A 194 -3.81 14.15 -0.36
C LEU A 194 -4.86 13.99 0.74
#